data_AF-F4C903-F1
#
_entry.id   AF-F4C903-F1
#
_cell.length_a   1.000
_cell.length_b   1.000
_cell.length_c   1.000
_cell.angle_alpha   90.00
_cell.angle_beta   90.00
_cell.angle_gamma   90.00
#
_symmetry.space_group_name_H-M   'P 1'
#
loop_
_entity.id
_entity.type
_entity.pdbx_description
1 polymer ?
#
loop_
_entity_poly.entity_id
_entity_poly.type
_entity_poly.pdbx_seq_one_letter_code
_entity_poly.pdbx_strand_id
1 'polypeptide(L)'
;MKHRIIVTSILALFSVACSQSSKKSDKQATIASKEMTTYKPGSFGYDIAFLSKRDSVIVLKDVHGDAQVVVSPKYQAKVFTSTADGERGRSFGWINYAAFDKKDEHMNAYGGEDRLWLGPEGGKFSLFFEPKSTMEFANWHTPSAVDTEPWEVSASNDREVTLHKQTAITNYAGTKLQIQLSRNIEILEKKDIEQVLGLSWSESIKTVGFRTTNKILNQGDKAWDKQSGAPCLWSLDMFTPTPQTVIIIPFEKEVKGKIATTDYFGEISKDRLITKDSVLLFKADGKSRGKLGIPPQRVKPIAGSYAADTKVLTITYFDIHPKATYLNQEWTPDKDPFTGDAMNAYNDGPLADGSQMGPFYEIESVSPAAFLKPKEELTHHHYVFHFTGEEEDLDAIARKALGISLKEAKIN
;
A
#
# COMPACT_ATOMS: atom_id res chain seq x y z
N MET A 1 -46.78 -71.16 -26.40
CA MET A 1 -47.59 -70.05 -25.86
C MET A 1 -46.65 -68.95 -25.37
N LYS A 2 -46.42 -67.94 -26.21
CA LYS A 2 -45.62 -66.74 -25.92
C LYS A 2 -46.60 -65.56 -25.99
N HIS A 3 -46.69 -64.78 -24.92
CA HIS A 3 -47.64 -63.67 -24.83
C HIS A 3 -47.13 -62.42 -25.56
N ARG A 4 -48.10 -61.74 -26.15
CA ARG A 4 -48.01 -60.65 -27.12
C ARG A 4 -47.64 -59.32 -26.48
N ILE A 5 -46.99 -58.53 -27.33
CA ILE A 5 -46.67 -57.11 -27.28
C ILE A 5 -47.93 -56.26 -27.06
N ILE A 6 -47.85 -55.29 -26.14
CA ILE A 6 -48.67 -54.07 -26.14
C ILE A 6 -47.70 -52.88 -26.05
N VAL A 7 -47.72 -52.08 -27.12
CA VAL A 7 -47.03 -50.79 -27.24
C VAL A 7 -47.99 -49.73 -26.71
N THR A 8 -47.55 -48.94 -25.73
CA THR A 8 -48.28 -47.73 -25.32
C THR A 8 -47.34 -46.54 -25.35
N SER A 9 -47.74 -45.57 -26.15
CA SER A 9 -47.13 -44.28 -26.47
C SER A 9 -46.83 -43.44 -25.22
N ILE A 10 -45.64 -42.83 -25.18
CA ILE A 10 -45.35 -41.70 -24.29
C ILE A 10 -44.96 -40.50 -25.15
N LEU A 11 -45.77 -39.45 -24.97
CA LEU A 11 -45.71 -38.12 -25.56
C LEU A 11 -44.37 -37.44 -25.22
N ALA A 12 -43.58 -37.06 -26.21
CA ALA A 12 -42.43 -36.18 -26.04
C ALA A 12 -42.87 -34.72 -26.25
N LEU A 13 -42.97 -33.96 -25.16
CA LEU A 13 -43.13 -32.51 -25.18
C LEU A 13 -41.73 -31.88 -25.14
N PHE A 14 -41.36 -31.23 -26.24
CA PHE A 14 -40.23 -30.32 -26.32
C PHE A 14 -40.53 -29.06 -25.50
N SER A 15 -39.69 -28.78 -24.50
CA SER A 15 -39.57 -27.44 -23.92
C SER A 15 -38.16 -26.91 -24.19
N VAL A 16 -38.11 -25.86 -25.02
CA VAL A 16 -36.92 -25.04 -25.29
C VAL A 16 -36.67 -24.18 -24.05
N ALA A 17 -35.57 -24.44 -23.35
CA ALA A 17 -35.06 -23.54 -22.31
C ALA A 17 -33.89 -22.74 -22.87
N CYS A 18 -34.18 -21.49 -23.24
CA CYS A 18 -33.17 -20.50 -23.63
C CYS A 18 -32.21 -20.19 -22.47
N SER A 19 -30.92 -20.19 -22.79
CA SER A 19 -29.83 -19.72 -21.95
C SER A 19 -29.97 -18.23 -21.60
N GLN A 20 -30.16 -17.91 -20.33
CA GLN A 20 -29.97 -16.57 -19.76
C GLN A 20 -28.72 -16.55 -18.89
N SER A 21 -27.54 -16.40 -19.49
CA SER A 21 -26.32 -16.05 -18.72
C SER A 21 -25.47 -14.93 -19.34
N SER A 22 -25.83 -14.36 -20.49
CA SER A 22 -25.03 -13.33 -21.17
C SER A 22 -25.44 -11.87 -20.90
N LYS A 23 -26.61 -11.58 -20.31
CA LYS A 23 -27.14 -10.20 -20.23
C LYS A 23 -26.66 -9.33 -19.05
N LYS A 24 -26.04 -9.90 -18.01
CA LYS A 24 -25.51 -9.11 -16.86
C LYS A 24 -24.16 -8.45 -17.18
N SER A 25 -23.28 -9.17 -17.89
CA SER A 25 -21.96 -8.69 -18.33
C SER A 25 -22.04 -7.43 -19.20
N ASP A 26 -22.89 -7.45 -20.24
CA ASP A 26 -22.94 -6.35 -21.22
C ASP A 26 -23.55 -5.06 -20.66
N LYS A 27 -24.51 -5.15 -19.73
CA LYS A 27 -25.08 -3.96 -19.08
C LYS A 27 -24.07 -3.28 -18.14
N GLN A 28 -23.29 -4.06 -17.39
CA GLN A 28 -22.29 -3.53 -16.47
C GLN A 28 -21.12 -2.88 -17.21
N ALA A 29 -20.67 -3.50 -18.32
CA ALA A 29 -19.64 -2.94 -19.19
C ALA A 29 -20.09 -1.63 -19.88
N THR A 30 -21.35 -1.52 -20.28
CA THR A 30 -21.92 -0.33 -20.95
C THR A 30 -22.17 0.84 -19.98
N ILE A 31 -22.57 0.57 -18.74
CA ILE A 31 -22.74 1.61 -17.71
C ILE A 31 -21.36 2.16 -17.30
N ALA A 32 -20.40 1.27 -17.06
CA ALA A 32 -19.08 1.67 -16.60
C ALA A 32 -18.21 2.32 -17.72
N SER A 33 -18.51 2.09 -19.01
CA SER A 33 -17.90 2.87 -20.10
C SER A 33 -18.47 4.29 -20.17
N LYS A 34 -19.78 4.47 -19.93
CA LYS A 34 -20.44 5.77 -19.85
C LYS A 34 -20.02 6.57 -18.60
N GLU A 35 -19.79 5.90 -17.47
CA GLU A 35 -19.28 6.55 -16.25
C GLU A 35 -17.83 7.02 -16.40
N MET A 36 -16.95 6.24 -17.04
CA MET A 36 -15.58 6.72 -17.34
C MET A 36 -15.57 7.94 -18.27
N THR A 37 -16.56 8.09 -19.18
CA THR A 37 -16.69 9.31 -20.00
C THR A 37 -17.21 10.52 -19.22
N THR A 38 -17.70 10.33 -17.99
CA THR A 38 -18.28 11.37 -17.14
C THR A 38 -17.23 12.02 -16.22
N TYR A 39 -16.18 11.29 -15.85
CA TYR A 39 -15.12 11.75 -14.94
C TYR A 39 -13.80 11.99 -15.67
N LYS A 40 -13.03 12.98 -15.19
CA LYS A 40 -11.72 13.31 -15.76
C LYS A 40 -10.66 12.31 -15.24
N PRO A 41 -9.70 11.87 -16.08
CA PRO A 41 -8.54 11.11 -15.59
C PRO A 41 -7.84 11.82 -14.40
N GLY A 42 -7.51 11.04 -13.37
CA GLY A 42 -6.96 11.54 -12.10
C GLY A 42 -8.01 12.00 -11.08
N SER A 43 -9.31 11.84 -11.38
CA SER A 43 -10.37 12.02 -10.39
C SER A 43 -10.79 10.69 -9.76
N PHE A 44 -11.32 10.74 -8.55
CA PHE A 44 -11.72 9.54 -7.79
C PHE A 44 -12.79 8.70 -8.50
N GLY A 45 -13.79 9.35 -9.11
CA GLY A 45 -14.84 8.70 -9.88
C GLY A 45 -14.34 8.01 -11.15
N TYR A 46 -13.27 8.54 -11.78
CA TYR A 46 -12.62 7.86 -12.90
C TYR A 46 -12.00 6.54 -12.43
N ASP A 47 -11.33 6.55 -11.27
CA ASP A 47 -10.68 5.37 -10.69
C ASP A 47 -11.67 4.32 -10.22
N ILE A 48 -12.74 4.74 -9.53
CA ILE A 48 -13.83 3.82 -9.17
C ILE A 48 -14.42 3.17 -10.43
N ALA A 49 -14.71 3.94 -11.47
CA ALA A 49 -15.31 3.41 -12.70
C ALA A 49 -14.36 2.44 -13.43
N PHE A 50 -13.04 2.67 -13.35
CA PHE A 50 -12.03 1.75 -13.87
C PHE A 50 -11.94 0.46 -13.04
N LEU A 51 -11.86 0.58 -11.71
CA LEU A 51 -11.65 -0.54 -10.78
C LEU A 51 -12.90 -1.42 -10.65
N SER A 52 -14.10 -0.83 -10.66
CA SER A 52 -15.38 -1.56 -10.54
C SER A 52 -15.67 -2.53 -11.70
N LYS A 53 -14.95 -2.38 -12.82
CA LYS A 53 -15.00 -3.35 -13.94
C LYS A 53 -14.19 -4.61 -13.64
N ARG A 54 -13.27 -4.55 -12.69
CA ARG A 54 -12.23 -5.54 -12.44
C ARG A 54 -12.35 -6.19 -11.07
N ASP A 55 -12.95 -5.50 -10.11
CA ASP A 55 -13.23 -5.99 -8.77
C ASP A 55 -14.56 -5.45 -8.24
N SER A 56 -15.11 -6.14 -7.25
CA SER A 56 -16.18 -5.65 -6.38
C SER A 56 -15.56 -4.74 -5.31
N VAL A 57 -15.14 -3.54 -5.73
CA VAL A 57 -14.53 -2.56 -4.82
C VAL A 57 -15.50 -2.09 -3.74
N ILE A 58 -14.95 -1.75 -2.57
CA ILE A 58 -15.67 -1.23 -1.42
C ILE A 58 -15.29 0.24 -1.27
N VAL A 59 -16.28 1.12 -1.17
CA VAL A 59 -16.06 2.55 -0.99
C VAL A 59 -16.48 2.93 0.43
N LEU A 60 -15.49 3.29 1.25
CA LEU A 60 -15.70 3.84 2.59
C LEU A 60 -15.89 5.36 2.49
N LYS A 61 -16.71 5.94 3.36
CA LYS A 61 -17.09 7.37 3.31
C LYS A 61 -17.10 8.03 4.67
N ASP A 62 -16.83 9.32 4.70
CA ASP A 62 -17.10 10.14 5.87
C ASP A 62 -18.59 10.42 6.07
N VAL A 63 -18.93 10.93 7.26
CA VAL A 63 -20.31 11.27 7.58
C VAL A 63 -20.91 12.30 6.62
N HIS A 64 -20.07 13.13 5.98
CA HIS A 64 -20.50 14.11 4.99
C HIS A 64 -20.54 13.56 3.55
N GLY A 65 -19.79 12.49 3.29
CA GLY A 65 -19.70 11.81 2.00
C GLY A 65 -18.69 12.42 1.03
N ASP A 66 -18.02 13.50 1.40
CA ASP A 66 -16.99 14.17 0.59
C ASP A 66 -15.67 13.41 0.64
N ALA A 67 -15.28 12.94 1.82
CA ALA A 67 -14.08 12.14 1.98
C ALA A 67 -14.41 10.66 1.73
N GLN A 68 -13.67 10.02 0.83
CA GLN A 68 -13.94 8.66 0.41
C GLN A 68 -12.64 7.87 0.18
N VAL A 69 -12.68 6.56 0.43
CA VAL A 69 -11.55 5.63 0.28
C VAL A 69 -12.02 4.41 -0.48
N VAL A 70 -11.32 4.00 -1.54
CA VAL A 70 -11.67 2.80 -2.31
C VAL A 70 -10.72 1.64 -1.99
N VAL A 71 -11.31 0.53 -1.54
CA VAL A 71 -10.63 -0.69 -1.13
C VAL A 71 -10.94 -1.80 -2.12
N SER A 72 -9.93 -2.62 -2.44
CA SER A 72 -10.09 -3.78 -3.32
C SER A 72 -9.78 -5.10 -2.61
N PRO A 73 -10.79 -5.95 -2.34
CA PRO A 73 -10.57 -7.30 -1.87
C PRO A 73 -9.74 -8.16 -2.84
N LYS A 74 -9.94 -8.02 -4.15
CA LYS A 74 -9.27 -8.84 -5.16
C LYS A 74 -7.79 -8.52 -5.29
N TYR A 75 -7.44 -7.25 -5.26
CA TYR A 75 -6.07 -6.79 -5.41
C TYR A 75 -5.46 -6.55 -4.03
N GLN A 76 -5.21 -7.63 -3.29
CA GLN A 76 -4.45 -7.63 -2.03
C GLN A 76 -5.11 -6.88 -0.84
N ALA A 77 -6.43 -6.72 -0.81
CA ALA A 77 -7.06 -5.91 0.24
C ALA A 77 -6.44 -4.50 0.35
N LYS A 78 -5.93 -3.92 -0.75
CA LYS A 78 -5.25 -2.63 -0.73
C LYS A 78 -6.24 -1.47 -0.75
N VAL A 79 -5.80 -0.34 -0.24
CA VAL A 79 -6.42 0.94 -0.55
C VAL A 79 -5.86 1.37 -1.90
N PHE A 80 -6.71 1.49 -2.91
CA PHE A 80 -6.25 1.94 -4.23
C PHE A 80 -6.02 3.44 -4.25
N THR A 81 -6.99 4.19 -3.73
CA THR A 81 -6.94 5.64 -3.65
C THR A 81 -8.01 6.20 -2.69
N SER A 82 -7.90 7.48 -2.39
CA SER A 82 -8.82 8.26 -1.58
C SER A 82 -9.07 9.63 -2.23
N THR A 83 -10.07 10.34 -1.73
CA THR A 83 -10.43 11.71 -2.14
C THR A 83 -10.96 12.48 -0.94
N ALA A 84 -10.79 13.80 -0.95
CA ALA A 84 -11.34 14.72 0.04
C ALA A 84 -12.49 15.59 -0.53
N ASP A 85 -12.93 15.32 -1.77
CA ASP A 85 -13.86 16.20 -2.50
C ASP A 85 -14.80 15.41 -3.44
N GLY A 86 -15.18 14.21 -3.00
CA GLY A 86 -16.07 13.29 -3.70
C GLY A 86 -15.53 12.78 -5.04
N GLU A 87 -16.41 12.24 -5.87
CA GLU A 87 -16.07 11.54 -7.12
C GLU A 87 -15.42 12.44 -8.19
N ARG A 88 -15.71 13.75 -8.15
CA ARG A 88 -15.05 14.72 -9.04
C ARG A 88 -13.74 15.25 -8.45
N GLY A 89 -13.50 14.98 -7.18
CA GLY A 89 -12.27 15.31 -6.47
C GLY A 89 -11.07 14.55 -7.01
N ARG A 90 -9.90 15.03 -6.62
CA ARG A 90 -8.61 14.41 -6.93
C ARG A 90 -8.53 13.01 -6.32
N SER A 91 -7.95 12.10 -7.08
CA SER A 91 -7.44 10.82 -6.58
C SER A 91 -6.01 11.00 -6.04
N PHE A 92 -5.73 10.54 -4.83
CA PHE A 92 -4.42 10.72 -4.18
C PHE A 92 -3.46 9.55 -4.40
N GLY A 93 -3.98 8.32 -4.48
CA GLY A 93 -3.21 7.11 -4.79
C GLY A 93 -2.71 7.07 -6.23
N TRP A 94 -1.60 6.38 -6.45
CA TRP A 94 -1.12 6.05 -7.80
C TRP A 94 -1.70 4.71 -8.26
N ILE A 95 -2.27 4.69 -9.47
CA ILE A 95 -2.83 3.49 -10.11
C ILE A 95 -2.13 3.25 -11.44
N ASN A 96 -1.59 2.06 -11.63
CA ASN A 96 -1.01 1.63 -12.89
C ASN A 96 -2.06 0.97 -13.79
N TYR A 97 -2.86 1.77 -14.50
CA TYR A 97 -3.95 1.23 -15.33
C TYR A 97 -3.49 0.15 -16.33
N ALA A 98 -2.27 0.26 -16.86
CA ALA A 98 -1.72 -0.68 -17.84
C ALA A 98 -1.34 -2.04 -17.22
N ALA A 99 -1.08 -2.11 -15.91
CA ALA A 99 -0.73 -3.36 -15.24
C ALA A 99 -1.92 -4.33 -15.10
N PHE A 100 -3.16 -3.85 -15.20
CA PHE A 100 -4.35 -4.69 -14.97
C PHE A 100 -4.65 -5.69 -16.10
N ASP A 101 -4.09 -5.47 -17.28
CA ASP A 101 -4.37 -6.28 -18.46
C ASP A 101 -3.23 -7.28 -18.76
N LYS A 102 -2.24 -7.36 -17.87
CA LYS A 102 -1.09 -8.27 -17.97
C LYS A 102 -0.85 -8.95 -16.63
N LYS A 103 -0.30 -10.16 -16.69
CA LYS A 103 0.27 -10.81 -15.52
C LYS A 103 1.78 -10.79 -15.63
N ASP A 104 2.43 -10.31 -14.58
CA ASP A 104 3.87 -10.34 -14.42
C ASP A 104 4.26 -11.50 -13.48
N GLU A 105 5.38 -12.15 -13.76
CA GLU A 105 5.86 -13.29 -12.97
C GLU A 105 6.59 -12.87 -11.69
N HIS A 106 7.13 -11.65 -11.67
CA HIS A 106 7.91 -11.11 -10.57
C HIS A 106 7.01 -10.33 -9.60
N MET A 107 6.25 -9.36 -10.12
CA MET A 107 5.31 -8.55 -9.33
C MET A 107 4.29 -7.85 -10.23
N ASN A 108 3.02 -7.91 -9.84
CA ASN A 108 1.95 -7.24 -10.55
C ASN A 108 1.75 -5.83 -9.99
N ALA A 109 2.44 -4.86 -10.60
CA ALA A 109 2.53 -3.48 -10.15
C ALA A 109 1.24 -2.64 -10.37
N TYR A 110 0.10 -3.05 -9.81
CA TYR A 110 -1.20 -2.37 -9.95
C TYR A 110 -1.24 -0.96 -9.36
N GLY A 111 -0.29 -0.62 -8.49
CA GLY A 111 -0.31 0.58 -7.65
C GLY A 111 -1.03 0.37 -6.32
N GLY A 112 -1.49 1.47 -5.73
CA GLY A 112 -2.25 1.53 -4.49
C GLY A 112 -1.70 2.53 -3.48
N GLU A 113 -2.56 3.42 -3.01
CA GLU A 113 -2.26 4.43 -1.99
C GLU A 113 -1.76 3.86 -0.66
N ASP A 114 -2.20 2.65 -0.26
CA ASP A 114 -1.56 1.85 0.80
C ASP A 114 -1.76 0.37 0.46
N ARG A 115 -0.64 -0.35 0.29
CA ARG A 115 -0.63 -1.80 0.13
C ARG A 115 0.18 -2.45 1.25
N LEU A 116 -0.32 -3.59 1.73
CA LEU A 116 0.47 -4.43 2.63
C LEU A 116 1.62 -5.07 1.84
N TRP A 117 2.68 -5.45 2.51
CA TRP A 117 3.76 -6.27 1.98
C TRP A 117 4.31 -7.09 3.13
N LEU A 118 5.16 -8.06 2.80
CA LEU A 118 5.86 -8.86 3.79
C LEU A 118 7.35 -8.70 3.60
N GLY A 119 8.09 -8.73 4.70
CA GLY A 119 9.54 -8.86 4.69
C GLY A 119 10.01 -10.12 5.41
N PRO A 120 11.30 -10.48 5.28
CA PRO A 120 12.28 -9.72 4.53
C PRO A 120 12.24 -10.03 3.02
N GLU A 121 12.50 -9.02 2.19
CA GLU A 121 12.54 -9.19 0.74
C GLU A 121 13.81 -9.94 0.30
N GLY A 122 14.96 -9.56 0.82
CA GLY A 122 16.22 -10.29 0.69
C GLY A 122 16.67 -10.93 2.00
N GLY A 123 17.98 -11.19 2.12
CA GLY A 123 18.56 -11.75 3.34
C GLY A 123 18.37 -13.25 3.54
N LYS A 124 19.06 -13.79 4.55
CA LYS A 124 19.08 -15.21 4.92
C LYS A 124 17.68 -15.84 5.10
N PHE A 125 16.69 -15.02 5.45
CA PHE A 125 15.31 -15.46 5.72
C PHE A 125 14.30 -14.85 4.75
N SER A 126 14.72 -14.46 3.55
CA SER A 126 13.87 -13.88 2.51
C SER A 126 12.59 -14.69 2.28
N LEU A 127 11.49 -14.01 1.99
CA LEU A 127 10.22 -14.61 1.55
C LEU A 127 10.04 -14.66 0.03
N PHE A 128 10.98 -14.10 -0.74
CA PHE A 128 10.83 -13.78 -2.17
C PHE A 128 11.77 -14.57 -3.07
N PHE A 129 12.65 -15.38 -2.47
CA PHE A 129 13.61 -16.21 -3.17
C PHE A 129 13.44 -17.67 -2.75
N GLU A 130 13.40 -18.56 -3.74
CA GLU A 130 13.49 -20.00 -3.50
C GLU A 130 14.80 -20.37 -2.78
N PRO A 131 14.81 -21.37 -1.88
CA PRO A 131 16.02 -21.76 -1.17
C PRO A 131 17.20 -22.06 -2.11
N LYS A 132 18.35 -21.43 -1.83
CA LYS A 132 19.62 -21.58 -2.56
C LYS A 132 19.68 -20.92 -3.95
N SER A 133 18.64 -20.19 -4.38
CA SER A 133 18.72 -19.39 -5.60
C SER A 133 19.67 -18.19 -5.43
N THR A 134 20.18 -17.67 -6.53
CA THR A 134 20.90 -16.38 -6.54
C THR A 134 19.90 -15.25 -6.29
N MET A 135 20.24 -14.33 -5.38
CA MET A 135 19.41 -13.15 -5.10
C MET A 135 19.59 -12.08 -6.19
N GLU A 136 18.96 -12.33 -7.34
CA GLU A 136 18.94 -11.46 -8.51
C GLU A 136 17.51 -11.38 -9.06
N PHE A 137 17.23 -10.37 -9.89
CA PHE A 137 15.87 -10.08 -10.34
C PHE A 137 15.17 -11.29 -10.97
N ALA A 138 15.91 -12.09 -11.75
CA ALA A 138 15.38 -13.28 -12.42
C ALA A 138 14.81 -14.35 -11.47
N ASN A 139 15.23 -14.39 -10.19
CA ASN A 139 14.75 -15.35 -9.20
C ASN A 139 13.85 -14.71 -8.13
N TRP A 140 13.61 -13.40 -8.22
CA TRP A 140 12.79 -12.67 -7.27
C TRP A 140 11.32 -12.80 -7.62
N HIS A 141 10.50 -13.28 -6.69
CA HIS A 141 9.07 -13.41 -6.90
C HIS A 141 8.30 -12.93 -5.68
N THR A 142 7.29 -12.11 -5.92
CA THR A 142 6.38 -11.67 -4.86
C THR A 142 5.48 -12.83 -4.41
N PRO A 143 5.35 -13.10 -3.09
CA PRO A 143 4.39 -14.07 -2.61
C PRO A 143 2.97 -13.73 -3.07
N SER A 144 2.29 -14.67 -3.71
CA SER A 144 0.99 -14.48 -4.35
C SER A 144 -0.09 -13.90 -3.43
N ALA A 145 -0.02 -14.22 -2.13
CA ALA A 145 -0.91 -13.71 -1.08
C ALA A 145 -0.84 -12.18 -0.89
N VAL A 146 0.28 -11.57 -1.27
CA VAL A 146 0.53 -10.12 -1.26
C VAL A 146 0.80 -9.56 -2.66
N ASP A 147 0.22 -10.18 -3.69
CA ASP A 147 0.34 -9.71 -5.08
C ASP A 147 -0.96 -9.91 -5.88
N THR A 148 -1.25 -11.18 -6.22
CA THR A 148 -2.30 -11.52 -7.20
C THR A 148 -3.55 -12.14 -6.61
N GLU A 149 -3.49 -12.66 -5.38
CA GLU A 149 -4.59 -13.42 -4.84
C GLU A 149 -5.61 -12.53 -4.11
N PRO A 150 -6.92 -12.85 -4.24
CA PRO A 150 -7.95 -12.15 -3.50
C PRO A 150 -7.90 -12.46 -2.01
N TRP A 151 -8.42 -11.53 -1.23
CA TRP A 151 -8.65 -11.64 0.20
C TRP A 151 -10.15 -11.78 0.50
N GLU A 152 -10.47 -12.45 1.61
CA GLU A 152 -11.85 -12.65 2.04
C GLU A 152 -12.30 -11.47 2.90
N VAL A 153 -13.45 -10.89 2.57
CA VAL A 153 -14.10 -9.86 3.40
C VAL A 153 -14.88 -10.56 4.53
N SER A 154 -14.52 -10.28 5.78
CA SER A 154 -15.22 -10.83 6.95
C SER A 154 -16.25 -9.87 7.55
N ALA A 155 -16.02 -8.57 7.43
CA ALA A 155 -16.93 -7.53 7.89
C ALA A 155 -16.77 -6.28 7.03
N SER A 156 -17.86 -5.56 6.78
CA SER A 156 -17.85 -4.28 6.08
C SER A 156 -19.06 -3.44 6.48
N ASN A 157 -18.84 -2.14 6.62
CA ASN A 157 -19.88 -1.11 6.69
C ASN A 157 -19.40 0.13 5.89
N ASP A 158 -20.11 1.26 6.00
CA ASP A 158 -19.79 2.48 5.26
C ASP A 158 -18.45 3.13 5.68
N ARG A 159 -17.88 2.73 6.83
CA ARG A 159 -16.73 3.34 7.48
C ARG A 159 -15.50 2.44 7.54
N GLU A 160 -15.70 1.14 7.60
CA GLU A 160 -14.60 0.19 7.68
C GLU A 160 -14.89 -1.11 6.94
N VAL A 161 -13.80 -1.79 6.59
CA VAL A 161 -13.81 -3.15 6.06
C VAL A 161 -12.68 -3.96 6.70
N THR A 162 -12.99 -5.19 7.09
CA THR A 162 -12.01 -6.17 7.57
C THR A 162 -11.88 -7.30 6.57
N LEU A 163 -10.63 -7.59 6.19
CA LEU A 163 -10.28 -8.64 5.25
C LEU A 163 -9.23 -9.58 5.86
N HIS A 164 -9.24 -10.84 5.44
CA HIS A 164 -8.27 -11.85 5.87
C HIS A 164 -7.69 -12.65 4.72
N LYS A 165 -6.48 -13.16 4.96
CA LYS A 165 -5.77 -14.07 4.06
C LYS A 165 -5.03 -15.13 4.85
N GLN A 166 -5.27 -16.39 4.51
CA GLN A 166 -4.43 -17.49 4.98
C GLN A 166 -3.46 -17.88 3.87
N THR A 167 -2.21 -18.14 4.23
CA THR A 167 -1.17 -18.53 3.28
C THR A 167 -0.06 -19.33 3.96
N ALA A 168 0.74 -20.01 3.15
CA ALA A 168 1.97 -20.68 3.58
C ALA A 168 3.12 -20.22 2.69
N ILE A 169 4.16 -19.65 3.30
CA ILE A 169 5.34 -19.15 2.59
C ILE A 169 6.57 -19.88 3.13
N THR A 170 7.41 -20.41 2.24
CA THR A 170 8.70 -20.99 2.63
C THR A 170 9.76 -19.90 2.49
N ASN A 171 10.50 -19.62 3.57
CA ASN A 171 11.60 -18.68 3.48
C ASN A 171 12.85 -19.30 2.86
N TYR A 172 13.82 -18.47 2.51
CA TYR A 172 15.08 -18.87 1.88
C TYR A 172 15.89 -19.90 2.70
N ALA A 173 15.72 -19.92 4.02
CA ALA A 173 16.34 -20.91 4.91
C ALA A 173 15.59 -22.27 4.94
N GLY A 174 14.46 -22.40 4.24
CA GLY A 174 13.64 -23.61 4.16
C GLY A 174 12.58 -23.73 5.25
N THR A 175 12.37 -22.70 6.07
CA THR A 175 11.30 -22.69 7.08
C THR A 175 9.96 -22.41 6.41
N LYS A 176 9.00 -23.31 6.58
CA LYS A 176 7.61 -23.09 6.15
C LYS A 176 6.83 -22.31 7.22
N LEU A 177 6.42 -21.09 6.87
CA LEU A 177 5.65 -20.18 7.71
C LEU A 177 4.17 -20.32 7.37
N GLN A 178 3.35 -20.74 8.34
CA GLN A 178 1.89 -20.81 8.22
C GLN A 178 1.28 -19.53 8.76
N ILE A 179 0.76 -18.68 7.89
CA ILE A 179 0.44 -17.29 8.17
C ILE A 179 -1.05 -17.04 8.00
N GLN A 180 -1.66 -16.36 8.97
CA GLN A 180 -2.90 -15.63 8.74
C GLN A 180 -2.63 -14.14 8.83
N LEU A 181 -3.04 -13.42 7.79
CA LEU A 181 -3.05 -11.97 7.74
C LEU A 181 -4.48 -11.47 7.99
N SER A 182 -4.58 -10.35 8.69
CA SER A 182 -5.81 -9.59 8.86
C SER A 182 -5.52 -8.13 8.56
N ARG A 183 -6.39 -7.49 7.79
CA ARG A 183 -6.28 -6.08 7.45
C ARG A 183 -7.64 -5.42 7.67
N ASN A 184 -7.71 -4.52 8.64
CA ASN A 184 -8.86 -3.63 8.83
C ASN A 184 -8.49 -2.26 8.26
N ILE A 185 -9.38 -1.71 7.43
CA ILE A 185 -9.23 -0.40 6.81
C ILE A 185 -10.41 0.43 7.24
N GLU A 186 -10.12 1.60 7.81
CA GLU A 186 -11.12 2.51 8.38
C GLU A 186 -10.86 3.92 7.88
N ILE A 187 -11.87 4.57 7.30
CA ILE A 187 -11.84 6.02 7.07
C ILE A 187 -12.08 6.75 8.40
N LEU A 188 -11.37 7.86 8.62
CA LEU A 188 -11.33 8.58 9.89
C LEU A 188 -12.12 9.88 9.80
N GLU A 189 -12.82 10.25 10.88
CA GLU A 189 -13.43 11.58 10.97
C GLU A 189 -12.39 12.63 11.31
N LYS A 190 -12.71 13.90 11.04
CA LYS A 190 -11.85 15.05 11.38
C LYS A 190 -11.32 14.97 12.82
N LYS A 191 -12.19 14.71 13.79
CA LYS A 191 -11.82 14.63 15.21
C LYS A 191 -10.81 13.50 15.51
N ASP A 192 -10.91 12.38 14.80
CA ASP A 192 -9.98 11.26 14.98
C ASP A 192 -8.60 11.65 14.44
N ILE A 193 -8.56 12.30 13.27
CA ILE A 193 -7.31 12.81 12.66
C ILE A 193 -6.67 13.88 13.56
N GLU A 194 -7.47 14.81 14.10
CA GLU A 194 -7.00 15.84 15.06
C GLU A 194 -6.38 15.20 16.31
N GLN A 195 -7.00 14.14 16.83
CA GLN A 195 -6.50 13.40 17.99
C GLN A 195 -5.19 12.67 17.67
N VAL A 196 -5.09 12.01 16.52
CA VAL A 196 -3.87 11.28 16.11
C VAL A 196 -2.70 12.24 15.92
N LEU A 197 -2.92 13.37 15.24
CA LEU A 197 -1.87 14.34 14.93
C LEU A 197 -1.62 15.36 16.06
N GLY A 198 -2.48 15.41 17.08
CA GLY A 198 -2.38 16.38 18.18
C GLY A 198 -2.53 17.85 17.73
N LEU A 199 -3.27 18.09 16.64
CA LEU A 199 -3.46 19.41 16.05
C LEU A 199 -4.88 19.62 15.52
N SER A 200 -5.23 20.87 15.22
CA SER A 200 -6.50 21.24 14.59
C SER A 200 -6.23 22.16 13.41
N TRP A 201 -7.19 22.25 12.49
CA TRP A 201 -7.09 23.09 11.30
C TRP A 201 -8.42 23.74 10.92
N SER A 202 -8.31 24.78 10.10
CA SER A 202 -9.43 25.55 9.57
C SER A 202 -10.41 24.67 8.78
N GLU A 203 -11.71 24.94 8.87
CA GLU A 203 -12.75 24.25 8.06
C GLU A 203 -12.59 24.46 6.55
N SER A 204 -11.74 25.40 6.13
CA SER A 204 -11.40 25.60 4.72
C SER A 204 -10.53 24.49 4.12
N ILE A 205 -9.83 23.71 4.95
CA ILE A 205 -9.00 22.59 4.49
C ILE A 205 -9.88 21.36 4.24
N LYS A 206 -9.91 20.90 2.98
CA LYS A 206 -10.50 19.61 2.65
C LYS A 206 -9.53 18.50 3.06
N THR A 207 -10.06 17.49 3.74
CA THR A 207 -9.27 16.42 4.34
C THR A 207 -9.87 15.05 4.03
N VAL A 208 -9.02 14.07 3.77
CA VAL A 208 -9.36 12.65 3.88
C VAL A 208 -8.28 11.96 4.69
N GLY A 209 -8.68 11.01 5.51
CA GLY A 209 -7.75 10.23 6.32
C GLY A 209 -8.25 8.81 6.50
N PHE A 210 -7.34 7.85 6.49
CA PHE A 210 -7.66 6.48 6.82
C PHE A 210 -6.56 5.83 7.64
N ARG A 211 -6.94 4.77 8.33
CA ARG A 211 -6.05 3.87 9.07
C ARG A 211 -6.12 2.48 8.47
N THR A 212 -4.97 1.83 8.36
CA THR A 212 -4.89 0.38 8.16
C THR A 212 -4.29 -0.28 9.39
N THR A 213 -5.01 -1.27 9.93
CA THR A 213 -4.57 -2.11 11.04
C THR A 213 -4.21 -3.47 10.45
N ASN A 214 -2.91 -3.73 10.35
CA ASN A 214 -2.38 -4.95 9.74
C ASN A 214 -1.93 -5.91 10.84
N LYS A 215 -2.41 -7.15 10.79
CA LYS A 215 -2.03 -8.19 11.73
C LYS A 215 -1.45 -9.40 11.02
N ILE A 216 -0.47 -10.01 11.67
CA ILE A 216 0.09 -11.30 11.29
C ILE A 216 0.02 -12.26 12.47
N LEU A 217 -0.58 -13.43 12.23
CA LEU A 217 -0.75 -14.50 13.21
C LEU A 217 0.07 -15.71 12.76
N ASN A 218 0.81 -16.31 13.70
CA ASN A 218 1.43 -17.61 13.48
C ASN A 218 0.39 -18.72 13.63
N GLN A 219 -0.10 -19.24 12.50
CA GLN A 219 -1.05 -20.35 12.48
C GLN A 219 -0.39 -21.73 12.59
N GLY A 220 0.94 -21.79 12.51
CA GLY A 220 1.72 -23.02 12.57
C GLY A 220 1.81 -23.62 13.97
N ASP A 221 2.62 -24.67 14.06
CA ASP A 221 2.90 -25.45 15.27
C ASP A 221 4.28 -25.15 15.89
N LYS A 222 5.10 -24.33 15.21
CA LYS A 222 6.45 -23.93 15.64
C LYS A 222 6.54 -22.42 15.77
N ALA A 223 7.37 -21.96 16.70
CA ALA A 223 7.68 -20.55 16.85
C ALA A 223 8.49 -20.04 15.65
N TRP A 224 8.31 -18.76 15.33
CA TRP A 224 9.20 -18.00 14.46
C TRP A 224 10.21 -17.26 15.33
N ASP A 225 11.49 -17.48 15.07
CA ASP A 225 12.58 -16.99 15.92
C ASP A 225 13.81 -16.62 15.08
N LYS A 226 14.92 -16.28 15.75
CA LYS A 226 16.16 -15.88 15.06
C LYS A 226 16.84 -17.04 14.30
N GLN A 227 16.49 -18.29 14.61
CA GLN A 227 17.07 -19.48 14.02
C GLN A 227 16.31 -19.89 12.76
N SER A 228 14.98 -19.90 12.85
CA SER A 228 14.04 -20.27 11.79
C SER A 228 13.72 -19.12 10.83
N GLY A 229 13.89 -17.88 11.28
CA GLY A 229 13.44 -16.68 10.59
C GLY A 229 12.01 -16.31 10.97
N ALA A 230 11.70 -15.02 10.86
CA ALA A 230 10.38 -14.47 11.07
C ALA A 230 10.04 -13.47 9.97
N PRO A 231 8.77 -13.37 9.57
CA PRO A 231 8.32 -12.32 8.66
C PRO A 231 8.22 -10.97 9.39
N CYS A 232 8.07 -9.88 8.66
CA CYS A 232 7.57 -8.60 9.16
C CYS A 232 6.45 -8.07 8.26
N LEU A 233 5.62 -7.16 8.78
CA LEU A 233 4.63 -6.42 8.01
C LEU A 233 5.28 -5.13 7.47
N TRP A 234 4.87 -4.70 6.28
CA TRP A 234 5.37 -3.49 5.65
C TRP A 234 4.22 -2.81 4.91
N SER A 235 3.90 -1.57 5.25
CA SER A 235 2.95 -0.73 4.52
C SER A 235 3.71 0.12 3.51
N LEU A 236 3.32 0.05 2.24
CA LEU A 236 3.91 0.81 1.14
C LEU A 236 2.83 1.72 0.55
N ASP A 237 2.98 3.01 0.76
CA ASP A 237 2.06 3.98 0.17
C ASP A 237 2.56 4.40 -1.20
N MET A 238 1.76 4.27 -2.26
CA MET A 238 2.16 4.75 -3.59
C MET A 238 1.33 5.98 -3.97
N PHE A 239 1.99 7.14 -4.03
CA PHE A 239 1.37 8.42 -4.35
C PHE A 239 1.79 8.92 -5.72
N THR A 240 0.93 9.76 -6.32
CA THR A 240 1.22 10.37 -7.62
C THR A 240 2.11 11.63 -7.44
N PRO A 241 3.33 11.67 -8.00
CA PRO A 241 4.23 12.80 -7.87
C PRO A 241 3.81 13.98 -8.75
N THR A 242 4.28 15.17 -8.38
CA THR A 242 4.29 16.36 -9.22
C THR A 242 5.72 16.91 -9.31
N PRO A 243 6.01 17.83 -10.26
CA PRO A 243 7.35 18.43 -10.37
C PRO A 243 7.85 19.12 -9.09
N GLN A 244 6.95 19.49 -8.17
CA GLN A 244 7.28 20.16 -6.91
C GLN A 244 7.02 19.27 -5.67
N THR A 245 6.85 17.96 -5.83
CA THR A 245 6.72 17.03 -4.71
C THR A 245 8.04 16.86 -3.96
N VAL A 246 7.99 17.08 -2.65
CA VAL A 246 9.09 16.80 -1.72
C VAL A 246 8.57 15.93 -0.58
N ILE A 247 9.24 14.81 -0.31
CA ILE A 247 9.03 13.98 0.88
C ILE A 247 9.78 14.63 2.05
N ILE A 248 9.11 14.74 3.20
CA ILE A 248 9.55 15.41 4.42
C ILE A 248 9.63 14.36 5.52
N ILE A 249 10.82 14.11 6.05
CA ILE A 249 11.08 13.01 6.97
C ILE A 249 11.76 13.55 8.25
N PRO A 250 10.97 13.84 9.29
CA PRO A 250 11.50 14.17 10.61
C PRO A 250 12.27 12.99 11.22
N PHE A 251 13.38 13.26 11.90
CA PHE A 251 14.19 12.25 12.57
C PHE A 251 14.68 12.69 13.96
N GLU A 252 15.07 11.71 14.78
CA GLU A 252 15.70 11.91 16.08
C GLU A 252 17.13 12.39 15.91
N LYS A 253 17.34 13.68 16.19
CA LYS A 253 18.61 14.38 16.01
C LYS A 253 19.70 13.89 16.97
N GLU A 254 19.32 13.67 18.23
CA GLU A 254 20.26 13.40 19.33
C GLU A 254 20.76 11.95 19.38
N VAL A 255 20.16 11.05 18.59
CA VAL A 255 20.60 9.66 18.48
C VAL A 255 21.79 9.57 17.53
N LYS A 256 22.89 8.97 18.01
CA LYS A 256 24.14 8.80 17.23
C LYS A 256 23.98 7.75 16.12
N GLY A 257 24.83 7.85 15.10
CA GLY A 257 24.92 6.89 13.99
C GLY A 257 24.49 7.47 12.64
N LYS A 258 24.32 6.60 11.64
CA LYS A 258 23.81 6.96 10.32
C LYS A 258 22.38 7.50 10.46
N ILE A 259 22.05 8.61 9.80
CA ILE A 259 20.67 9.15 9.80
C ILE A 259 19.78 8.26 8.93
N ALA A 260 20.24 7.96 7.73
CA ALA A 260 19.51 7.21 6.72
C ALA A 260 20.48 6.38 5.85
N THR A 261 20.05 5.23 5.38
CA THR A 261 20.64 4.56 4.21
C THR A 261 20.10 5.20 2.95
N THR A 262 20.96 5.54 1.98
CA THR A 262 20.62 6.44 0.85
C THR A 262 21.10 5.91 -0.49
N ASP A 263 21.61 4.68 -0.52
CA ASP A 263 22.37 4.10 -1.62
C ASP A 263 21.80 2.78 -2.16
N TYR A 264 20.54 2.44 -1.81
CA TYR A 264 19.84 1.22 -2.25
C TYR A 264 19.87 0.99 -3.77
N PHE A 265 19.82 2.05 -4.58
CA PHE A 265 19.91 1.99 -6.04
C PHE A 265 21.04 2.86 -6.59
N GLY A 266 22.10 3.04 -5.79
CA GLY A 266 23.08 4.11 -5.94
C GLY A 266 22.73 5.32 -5.07
N GLU A 267 23.75 6.11 -4.74
CA GLU A 267 23.62 7.26 -3.84
C GLU A 267 22.68 8.32 -4.41
N ILE A 268 21.69 8.75 -3.62
CA ILE A 268 20.81 9.88 -3.96
C ILE A 268 21.64 11.16 -4.05
N SER A 269 21.46 11.93 -5.13
CA SER A 269 22.22 13.16 -5.35
C SER A 269 21.92 14.24 -4.29
N LYS A 270 22.94 15.03 -3.93
CA LYS A 270 22.87 16.03 -2.85
C LYS A 270 21.88 17.17 -3.11
N ASP A 271 21.58 17.47 -4.37
CA ASP A 271 20.56 18.43 -4.78
C ASP A 271 19.13 17.89 -4.62
N ARG A 272 18.99 16.57 -4.39
CA ARG A 272 17.70 15.89 -4.24
C ARG A 272 17.45 15.40 -2.82
N LEU A 273 18.48 15.24 -2.00
CA LEU A 273 18.37 14.89 -0.58
C LEU A 273 19.04 15.97 0.28
N ILE A 274 18.21 16.79 0.92
CA ILE A 274 18.66 17.95 1.71
C ILE A 274 18.30 17.74 3.18
N THR A 275 19.28 17.90 4.06
CA THR A 275 19.05 17.89 5.51
C THR A 275 18.86 19.32 6.03
N LYS A 276 17.76 19.60 6.73
CA LYS A 276 17.51 20.85 7.45
C LYS A 276 17.23 20.54 8.91
N ASP A 277 18.17 20.87 9.79
CA ASP A 277 18.13 20.54 11.22
C ASP A 277 17.83 19.05 11.48
N SER A 278 16.60 18.74 11.90
CA SER A 278 16.11 17.40 12.25
C SER A 278 15.12 16.83 11.22
N VAL A 279 15.17 17.34 9.98
CA VAL A 279 14.30 16.94 8.87
C VAL A 279 15.14 16.63 7.63
N LEU A 280 14.89 15.48 7.01
CA LEU A 280 15.35 15.15 5.65
C LEU A 280 14.28 15.54 4.64
N LEU A 281 14.71 16.17 3.55
CA LEU A 281 13.87 16.54 2.41
C LEU A 281 14.35 15.78 1.19
N PHE A 282 13.46 14.98 0.59
CA PHE A 282 13.77 14.16 -0.57
C PHE A 282 12.88 14.54 -1.76
N LYS A 283 13.48 15.03 -2.86
CA LYS A 283 12.77 15.43 -4.07
C LYS A 283 12.18 14.20 -4.76
N ALA A 284 10.85 14.16 -4.85
CA ALA A 284 10.09 13.01 -5.32
C ALA A 284 9.23 13.37 -6.55
N ASP A 285 9.88 13.86 -7.60
CA ASP A 285 9.27 14.39 -8.82
C ASP A 285 9.07 13.34 -9.94
N GLY A 286 9.36 12.07 -9.65
CA GLY A 286 9.30 11.00 -10.64
C GLY A 286 10.41 10.97 -11.71
N LYS A 287 11.45 11.83 -11.58
CA LYS A 287 12.48 12.02 -12.62
C LYS A 287 13.85 11.40 -12.31
N SER A 288 14.04 10.84 -11.12
CA SER A 288 15.29 10.22 -10.71
C SER A 288 15.00 9.08 -9.75
N ARG A 289 15.48 7.88 -10.04
CA ARG A 289 15.33 6.76 -9.11
C ARG A 289 16.15 7.02 -7.84
N GLY A 290 15.56 6.79 -6.69
CA GLY A 290 16.26 6.91 -5.40
C GLY A 290 15.44 6.30 -4.28
N LYS A 291 16.10 5.57 -3.39
CA LYS A 291 15.47 5.00 -2.18
C LYS A 291 16.33 5.29 -0.97
N LEU A 292 15.68 5.65 0.13
CA LEU A 292 16.31 5.77 1.43
C LEU A 292 15.57 4.93 2.47
N GLY A 293 16.25 4.69 3.59
CA GLY A 293 15.68 4.04 4.77
C GLY A 293 16.18 4.65 6.06
N ILE A 294 15.30 4.77 7.04
CA ILE A 294 15.58 5.33 8.36
C ILE A 294 15.55 4.21 9.40
N PRO A 295 16.63 4.02 10.19
CA PRO A 295 16.66 2.98 11.21
C PRO A 295 15.70 3.31 12.37
N PRO A 296 15.20 2.28 13.08
CA PRO A 296 14.16 2.43 14.12
C PRO A 296 14.53 3.37 15.27
N GLN A 297 15.82 3.59 15.54
CA GLN A 297 16.27 4.52 16.58
C GLN A 297 16.29 5.98 16.12
N ARG A 298 16.24 6.24 14.80
CA ARG A 298 16.29 7.59 14.22
C ARG A 298 14.93 8.05 13.71
N VAL A 299 14.04 7.13 13.36
CA VAL A 299 12.75 7.48 12.78
C VAL A 299 11.82 8.08 13.85
N LYS A 300 11.09 9.14 13.48
CA LYS A 300 9.91 9.58 14.23
C LYS A 300 8.67 8.87 13.67
N PRO A 301 7.60 8.64 14.45
CA PRO A 301 6.41 7.91 14.00
C PRO A 301 5.54 8.71 12.99
N ILE A 302 6.15 9.62 12.23
CA ILE A 302 5.49 10.51 11.30
C ILE A 302 6.43 10.86 10.14
N ALA A 303 5.89 10.88 8.94
CA ALA A 303 6.52 11.43 7.74
C ALA A 303 5.46 12.13 6.90
N GLY A 304 5.86 12.81 5.84
CA GLY A 304 4.90 13.45 4.95
C GLY A 304 5.49 13.79 3.60
N SER A 305 4.67 14.41 2.76
CA SER A 305 5.12 15.01 1.51
C SER A 305 4.28 16.23 1.18
N TYR A 306 4.86 17.17 0.45
CA TYR A 306 4.17 18.37 -0.01
C TYR A 306 4.36 18.55 -1.51
N ALA A 307 3.26 18.66 -2.24
CA ALA A 307 3.22 18.98 -3.66
C ALA A 307 2.74 20.43 -3.84
N ALA A 308 3.69 21.37 -3.90
CA ALA A 308 3.41 22.80 -3.83
C ALA A 308 2.55 23.34 -5.00
N ASP A 309 2.73 22.79 -6.19
CA ASP A 309 1.98 23.15 -7.40
C ASP A 309 0.51 22.72 -7.36
N THR A 310 0.17 21.76 -6.50
CA THR A 310 -1.19 21.25 -6.34
C THR A 310 -1.77 21.48 -4.95
N LYS A 311 -0.99 22.12 -4.06
CA LYS A 311 -1.33 22.40 -2.66
C LYS A 311 -1.87 21.17 -1.92
N VAL A 312 -1.16 20.04 -2.07
CA VAL A 312 -1.46 18.79 -1.35
C VAL A 312 -0.38 18.56 -0.31
N LEU A 313 -0.77 18.52 0.96
CA LEU A 313 0.07 18.05 2.07
C LEU A 313 -0.41 16.65 2.46
N THR A 314 0.47 15.67 2.31
CA THR A 314 0.24 14.29 2.75
C THR A 314 1.01 14.07 4.04
N ILE A 315 0.39 13.43 5.03
CA ILE A 315 1.03 13.01 6.28
C ILE A 315 0.77 11.52 6.47
N THR A 316 1.82 10.78 6.80
CA THR A 316 1.71 9.40 7.25
C THR A 316 2.10 9.32 8.72
N TYR A 317 1.39 8.48 9.48
CA TYR A 317 1.67 8.22 10.89
C TYR A 317 1.67 6.71 11.10
N PHE A 318 2.57 6.19 11.93
CA PHE A 318 2.75 4.73 12.02
C PHE A 318 3.40 4.30 13.32
N ASP A 319 3.20 3.03 13.68
CA ASP A 319 3.83 2.41 14.84
C ASP A 319 5.35 2.30 14.66
N ILE A 320 6.11 2.66 15.69
CA ILE A 320 7.57 2.50 15.73
C ILE A 320 7.98 1.90 17.07
N HIS A 321 8.89 0.92 17.02
CA HIS A 321 9.45 0.28 18.21
C HIS A 321 10.99 0.40 18.21
N PRO A 322 11.57 1.49 18.73
CA PRO A 322 13.00 1.82 18.56
C PRO A 322 13.99 0.76 19.09
N LYS A 323 13.53 -0.07 20.02
CA LYS A 323 14.32 -1.12 20.68
C LYS A 323 14.09 -2.52 20.11
N ALA A 324 13.15 -2.67 19.18
CA ALA A 324 12.83 -3.96 18.58
C ALA A 324 13.81 -4.34 17.47
N THR A 325 13.70 -5.56 16.98
CA THR A 325 14.51 -6.07 15.86
C THR A 325 13.79 -5.80 14.54
N TYR A 326 14.47 -5.15 13.61
CA TYR A 326 13.98 -4.87 12.26
C TYR A 326 14.80 -5.68 11.25
N LEU A 327 14.15 -6.09 10.15
CA LEU A 327 14.76 -7.03 9.21
C LEU A 327 15.47 -6.29 8.07
N ASN A 328 16.68 -6.74 7.73
CA ASN A 328 17.37 -6.26 6.55
C ASN A 328 16.61 -6.73 5.28
N GLN A 329 16.37 -5.82 4.34
CA GLN A 329 15.60 -6.07 3.12
C GLN A 329 16.49 -6.26 1.88
N GLU A 330 17.80 -6.03 2.00
CA GLU A 330 18.75 -6.06 0.88
C GLU A 330 18.90 -7.47 0.30
N TRP A 331 19.08 -7.54 -1.01
CA TRP A 331 19.23 -8.78 -1.77
C TRP A 331 20.64 -9.38 -1.63
N THR A 332 20.99 -9.76 -0.41
CA THR A 332 22.22 -10.48 -0.08
C THR A 332 22.03 -11.35 1.16
N PRO A 333 22.49 -12.61 1.16
CA PRO A 333 22.45 -13.46 2.35
C PRO A 333 23.57 -13.16 3.34
N ASP A 334 24.54 -12.29 2.99
CA ASP A 334 25.82 -12.15 3.68
C ASP A 334 25.84 -11.05 4.75
N LYS A 335 24.74 -10.30 4.88
CA LYS A 335 24.56 -9.26 5.90
C LYS A 335 23.79 -9.78 7.11
N ASP A 336 23.88 -9.07 8.23
CA ASP A 336 23.08 -9.37 9.41
C ASP A 336 21.58 -9.18 9.08
N PRO A 337 20.77 -10.26 9.07
CA PRO A 337 19.36 -10.17 8.70
C PRO A 337 18.51 -9.39 9.71
N PHE A 338 19.05 -9.08 10.90
CA PHE A 338 18.33 -8.45 12.01
C PHE A 338 18.69 -6.97 12.20
N THR A 339 19.21 -6.34 11.15
CA THR A 339 19.51 -4.90 11.11
C THR A 339 18.87 -4.27 9.88
N GLY A 340 17.71 -3.64 10.08
CA GLY A 340 16.92 -3.04 9.02
C GLY A 340 16.37 -1.67 9.37
N ASP A 341 15.69 -1.08 8.39
CA ASP A 341 15.03 0.20 8.52
C ASP A 341 13.57 0.03 8.94
N ALA A 342 13.03 1.07 9.57
CA ALA A 342 11.66 1.11 10.06
C ALA A 342 10.74 1.99 9.22
N MET A 343 11.32 2.87 8.42
CA MET A 343 10.63 3.72 7.44
C MET A 343 11.50 3.84 6.21
N ASN A 344 10.88 3.79 5.05
CA ASN A 344 11.55 3.98 3.78
C ASN A 344 10.84 5.05 2.95
N ALA A 345 11.57 5.68 2.06
CA ALA A 345 11.01 6.55 1.05
C ALA A 345 11.64 6.26 -0.31
N TYR A 346 10.81 6.29 -1.35
CA TYR A 346 11.21 5.97 -2.72
C TYR A 346 10.71 7.04 -3.68
N ASN A 347 11.51 7.36 -4.69
CA ASN A 347 11.09 8.10 -5.87
C ASN A 347 11.31 7.21 -7.09
N ASP A 348 10.25 6.93 -7.84
CA ASP A 348 10.35 6.16 -9.07
C ASP A 348 10.80 7.07 -10.21
N GLY A 349 11.99 6.83 -10.75
CA GLY A 349 12.50 7.52 -11.94
C GLY A 349 13.01 6.53 -12.98
N PRO A 350 13.35 7.02 -14.19
CA PRO A 350 13.82 6.16 -15.27
C PRO A 350 15.03 5.31 -14.89
N LEU A 351 15.05 4.07 -15.35
CA LEU A 351 16.20 3.17 -15.31
C LEU A 351 17.26 3.58 -16.36
N ALA A 352 18.42 2.95 -16.31
CA ALA A 352 19.53 3.22 -17.24
C ALA A 352 19.16 2.97 -18.72
N ASP A 353 18.20 2.08 -18.98
CA ASP A 353 17.67 1.79 -20.32
C ASP A 353 16.52 2.73 -20.74
N GLY A 354 16.14 3.68 -19.87
CA GLY A 354 15.04 4.63 -20.08
C GLY A 354 13.65 4.09 -19.75
N SER A 355 13.52 2.82 -19.38
CA SER A 355 12.24 2.27 -18.92
C SER A 355 11.89 2.79 -17.53
N GLN A 356 10.58 2.85 -17.22
CA GLN A 356 10.07 3.31 -15.93
C GLN A 356 8.74 2.61 -15.64
N MET A 357 8.52 2.23 -14.38
CA MET A 357 7.26 1.62 -13.94
C MET A 357 6.17 2.68 -13.74
N GLY A 358 6.53 3.77 -13.08
CA GLY A 358 5.68 4.88 -12.69
C GLY A 358 5.52 5.98 -13.74
N PRO A 359 5.46 7.26 -13.31
CA PRO A 359 6.05 7.76 -12.06
C PRO A 359 5.13 7.64 -10.82
N PHE A 360 5.72 7.24 -9.70
CA PHE A 360 5.12 7.28 -8.35
C PHE A 360 6.21 7.63 -7.31
N TYR A 361 5.81 7.95 -6.09
CA TYR A 361 6.72 7.98 -4.95
C TYR A 361 6.11 7.21 -3.78
N GLU A 362 6.96 6.72 -2.87
CA GLU A 362 6.53 5.97 -1.71
C GLU A 362 6.95 6.59 -0.39
N ILE A 363 6.07 6.49 0.59
CA ILE A 363 6.36 6.63 2.01
C ILE A 363 5.93 5.31 2.64
N GLU A 364 6.84 4.66 3.36
CA GLU A 364 6.65 3.28 3.75
C GLU A 364 6.94 3.12 5.25
N SER A 365 6.24 2.21 5.93
CA SER A 365 6.50 1.87 7.34
C SER A 365 6.60 0.37 7.53
N VAL A 366 7.51 -0.06 8.41
CA VAL A 366 7.83 -1.47 8.63
C VAL A 366 7.55 -1.84 10.09
N SER A 367 6.99 -3.01 10.34
CA SER A 367 6.90 -3.56 11.69
C SER A 367 8.22 -4.20 12.12
N PRO A 368 8.44 -4.43 13.42
CA PRO A 368 9.48 -5.35 13.86
C PRO A 368 9.30 -6.76 13.28
N ALA A 369 10.35 -7.56 13.35
CA ALA A 369 10.30 -8.99 13.08
C ALA A 369 9.25 -9.67 13.98
N ALA A 370 8.33 -10.42 13.38
CA ALA A 370 7.25 -11.11 14.05
C ALA A 370 7.78 -12.41 14.70
N PHE A 371 8.59 -12.30 15.75
CA PHE A 371 9.03 -13.45 16.54
C PHE A 371 7.88 -13.99 17.40
N LEU A 372 7.05 -14.83 16.79
CA LEU A 372 5.76 -15.28 17.32
C LEU A 372 5.76 -16.78 17.60
N LYS A 373 5.31 -17.18 18.79
CA LYS A 373 4.93 -18.58 19.08
C LYS A 373 3.63 -18.94 18.34
N PRO A 374 3.28 -20.23 18.24
CA PRO A 374 1.98 -20.64 17.75
C PRO A 374 0.83 -19.86 18.40
N LYS A 375 -0.07 -19.33 17.58
CA LYS A 375 -1.24 -18.53 17.97
C LYS A 375 -0.95 -17.15 18.54
N GLU A 376 0.31 -16.71 18.60
CA GLU A 376 0.64 -15.31 18.88
C GLU A 376 0.49 -14.47 17.60
N GLU A 377 0.15 -13.18 17.79
CA GLU A 377 -0.04 -12.20 16.73
C GLU A 377 0.84 -10.96 16.94
N LEU A 378 1.22 -10.31 15.84
CA LEU A 378 1.79 -8.96 15.80
C LEU A 378 0.81 -8.05 15.06
N THR A 379 0.67 -6.80 15.52
CA THR A 379 -0.14 -5.75 14.87
C THR A 379 0.75 -4.57 14.50
N HIS A 380 0.47 -3.95 13.35
CA HIS A 380 1.09 -2.71 12.87
C HIS A 380 0.01 -1.76 12.35
N HIS A 381 -0.07 -0.56 12.94
CA HIS A 381 -0.97 0.48 12.48
C HIS A 381 -0.22 1.47 11.57
N HIS A 382 -0.88 1.81 10.47
CA HIS A 382 -0.40 2.82 9.52
C HIS A 382 -1.56 3.74 9.15
N TYR A 383 -1.28 5.02 9.01
CA TYR A 383 -2.26 6.07 8.76
C TYR A 383 -1.79 6.92 7.60
N VAL A 384 -2.73 7.31 6.75
CA VAL A 384 -2.49 8.23 5.64
C VAL A 384 -3.52 9.34 5.72
N PHE A 385 -3.06 10.59 5.65
CA PHE A 385 -3.87 11.79 5.67
C PHE A 385 -3.51 12.70 4.51
N HIS A 386 -4.51 13.23 3.80
CA HIS A 386 -4.33 14.24 2.77
C HIS A 386 -5.08 15.51 3.16
N PHE A 387 -4.37 16.64 3.11
CA PHE A 387 -4.90 17.98 3.35
C PHE A 387 -4.73 18.82 2.09
N THR A 388 -5.81 19.50 1.68
CA THR A 388 -5.80 20.42 0.54
C THR A 388 -6.48 21.73 0.87
N GLY A 389 -5.88 22.84 0.45
CA GLY A 389 -6.37 24.19 0.76
C GLY A 389 -5.30 25.25 0.47
N GLU A 390 -5.40 26.41 1.11
CA GLU A 390 -4.42 27.48 0.95
C GLU A 390 -3.09 27.15 1.64
N GLU A 391 -1.98 27.65 1.08
CA GLU A 391 -0.63 27.27 1.53
C GLU A 391 -0.38 27.68 2.99
N GLU A 392 -0.94 28.80 3.43
CA GLU A 392 -0.82 29.30 4.80
C GLU A 392 -1.46 28.35 5.82
N ASP A 393 -2.64 27.80 5.53
CA ASP A 393 -3.33 26.85 6.42
C ASP A 393 -2.61 25.48 6.42
N LEU A 394 -2.10 25.04 5.27
CA LEU A 394 -1.28 23.83 5.17
C LEU A 394 0.07 24.00 5.90
N ASP A 395 0.66 25.20 5.88
CA ASP A 395 1.92 25.50 6.57
C ASP A 395 1.77 25.37 8.09
N ALA A 396 0.62 25.75 8.64
CA ALA A 396 0.32 25.55 10.05
C ALA A 396 0.33 24.05 10.44
N ILE A 397 -0.24 23.18 9.59
CA ILE A 397 -0.24 21.73 9.79
C ILE A 397 1.19 21.19 9.68
N ALA A 398 1.92 21.52 8.60
CA ALA A 398 3.28 21.04 8.37
C ALA A 398 4.26 21.43 9.49
N ARG A 399 4.20 22.66 10.00
CA ARG A 399 5.06 23.07 11.12
C ARG A 399 4.83 22.24 12.36
N LYS A 400 3.57 21.93 12.67
CA LYS A 400 3.20 21.23 13.90
C LYS A 400 3.43 19.72 13.79
N ALA A 401 3.11 19.12 12.65
CA ALA A 401 3.28 17.68 12.43
C ALA A 401 4.72 17.31 12.02
N LEU A 402 5.30 18.04 11.08
CA LEU A 402 6.56 17.69 10.42
C LEU A 402 7.76 18.55 10.89
N GLY A 403 7.52 19.52 11.77
CA GLY A 403 8.60 20.34 12.35
C GLY A 403 9.29 21.29 11.36
N ILE A 404 8.68 21.56 10.20
CA ILE A 404 9.25 22.42 9.16
C ILE A 404 8.15 23.25 8.48
N SER A 405 8.50 24.44 8.00
CA SER A 405 7.61 25.21 7.14
C SER A 405 7.58 24.70 5.71
N LEU A 406 6.47 24.87 5.00
CA LEU A 406 6.34 24.53 3.58
C LEU A 406 7.28 25.36 2.70
N LYS A 407 7.55 26.61 3.08
CA LYS A 407 8.56 27.45 2.43
C LYS A 407 9.95 26.82 2.52
N GLU A 408 10.32 26.24 3.66
CA GLU A 408 11.60 25.56 3.83
C GLU A 408 11.61 24.15 3.24
N ALA A 409 10.45 23.48 3.13
CA ALA A 409 10.36 22.14 2.57
C ALA A 409 10.56 22.11 1.04
N LYS A 410 10.33 23.22 0.34
CA LYS A 410 10.51 23.31 -1.13
C LYS A 410 11.98 23.09 -1.53
N ILE A 411 12.18 22.24 -2.56
CA ILE A 411 13.47 22.02 -3.24
C ILE A 411 13.33 22.51 -4.68
N ASN A 412 14.04 23.60 -5.01
CA ASN A 412 14.02 24.19 -6.35
C ASN A 412 14.53 23.22 -7.41
#